data_AF-A0A2U0RZL8-F1
#
_entry.id   AF-A0A2U0RZL8-F1
#
_cell.length_a   1.000
_cell.length_b   1.000
_cell.length_c   1.000
_cell.angle_alpha   90.00
_cell.angle_beta   90.00
_cell.angle_gamma   90.00
#
_symmetry.space_group_name_H-M   'P 1'
#
loop_
_entity.id
_entity.type
_entity.pdbx_description
1 polymer ?
#
loop_
_entity_poly.entity_id
_entity_poly.type
_entity_poly.pdbx_seq_one_letter_code
_entity_poly.pdbx_strand_id
1 'polypeptide(L)' 'LNWNTEEFLCQTAMKAGLPPDSWLIKDTKIYRFQAIIFEEKTPRGSIELKEI' A
#
# COMPACT_ATOMS: atom_id res chain seq x y z
N LEU A 1 -9.00 4.76 5.50
CA LEU A 1 -9.11 5.21 4.09
C LEU A 1 -9.88 4.14 3.37
N ASN A 2 -11.02 4.48 2.77
CA ASN A 2 -11.86 3.50 2.07
C ASN A 2 -11.59 3.61 0.57
N TRP A 3 -10.33 3.40 0.16
CA TRP A 3 -9.94 3.53 -1.23
C TRP A 3 -10.46 2.36 -2.06
N ASN A 4 -11.02 2.67 -3.22
CA ASN A 4 -11.25 1.66 -4.23
C ASN A 4 -9.95 1.33 -5.00
N THR A 5 -9.99 0.32 -5.87
CA THR A 5 -8.82 -0.14 -6.63
C THR A 5 -8.19 0.97 -7.49
N GLU A 6 -9.00 1.79 -8.15
CA GLU A 6 -8.52 2.88 -9.01
C GLU A 6 -7.82 3.95 -8.17
N GLU A 7 -8.43 4.38 -7.06
CA GLU A 7 -7.83 5.34 -6.13
C GLU A 7 -6.49 4.82 -5.59
N PHE A 8 -6.41 3.54 -5.21
CA PHE A 8 -5.17 2.94 -4.71
C PHE A 8 -4.05 2.96 -5.76
N LEU A 9 -4.37 2.66 -7.02
CA LEU A 9 -3.41 2.71 -8.13
C LEU A 9 -2.96 4.14 -8.43
N CYS A 10 -3.88 5.10 -8.42
CA CYS A 10 -3.57 6.53 -8.59
C CYS A 10 -2.61 7.04 -7.51
N GLN A 11 -2.88 6.72 -6.23
CA GLN A 11 -1.99 7.09 -5.12
C GLN A 11 -0.63 6.40 -5.22
N THR A 12 -0.59 5.15 -5.71
CA THR A 12 0.67 4.42 -5.93
C THR A 12 1.50 5.06 -7.04
N ALA A 13 0.89 5.49 -8.15
CA ALA A 13 1.57 6.22 -9.21
C ALA A 13 2.15 7.56 -8.72
N MET A 14 1.35 8.33 -7.97
CA MET A 14 1.81 9.57 -7.34
C MET A 14 2.97 9.33 -6.36
N LYS A 15 2.92 8.24 -5.58
CA LYS A 15 4.00 7.84 -4.66
C LYS A 15 5.30 7.51 -5.39
N ALA A 16 5.23 7.02 -6.62
CA ALA A 16 6.36 6.78 -7.50
C ALA A 16 6.86 8.05 -8.24
N GLY A 17 6.23 9.21 -8.00
CA GLY A 17 6.56 10.47 -8.67
C GLY A 17 5.99 10.59 -10.09
N LEU A 18 5.01 9.75 -10.43
CA LEU A 18 4.37 9.73 -11.75
C LEU A 18 2.98 10.41 -11.70
N PRO A 19 2.44 10.85 -12.85
CA PRO A 19 1.04 11.25 -12.96
C PRO A 19 0.09 10.15 -12.44
N PRO A 20 -1.04 10.50 -11.80
CA PRO A 20 -1.93 9.54 -11.14
C PRO A 20 -2.51 8.48 -12.10
N ASP A 21 -2.66 8.80 -13.39
CA ASP A 21 -3.15 7.92 -14.44
C ASP A 21 -2.06 7.04 -15.08
N SER A 22 -0.81 7.14 -14.65
CA SER A 22 0.32 6.42 -15.27
C SER A 22 0.21 4.90 -15.22
N TRP A 23 -0.63 4.34 -14.34
CA TRP A 23 -0.90 2.90 -14.28
C TRP A 23 -1.69 2.39 -15.50
N LEU A 24 -2.29 3.29 -16.31
CA LEU A 24 -2.95 2.98 -17.58
C LEU A 24 -1.96 2.88 -18.76
N ILE A 25 -0.72 3.37 -18.60
CA ILE A 25 0.29 3.34 -19.66
C ILE A 25 0.82 1.91 -19.81
N LYS A 26 0.82 1.39 -21.05
CA LYS A 26 1.19 -0.01 -21.36
C LYS A 26 2.57 -0.43 -20.84
N ASP A 27 3.53 0.49 -20.80
CA ASP A 27 4.90 0.23 -20.35
C ASP A 27 5.09 0.35 -18.83
N THR A 28 4.06 0.78 -18.10
CA THR A 28 4.09 0.86 -16.64
C THR A 28 3.98 -0.53 -16.04
N LYS A 29 5.00 -0.91 -15.25
CA LYS A 29 5.02 -2.21 -14.56
C LYS A 29 4.40 -2.07 -13.18
N ILE A 30 3.32 -2.83 -12.95
CA ILE A 30 2.63 -2.89 -11.66
C ILE A 30 2.97 -4.22 -11.00
N TYR A 31 3.40 -4.16 -9.73
CA TYR A 31 3.71 -5.31 -8.91
C TYR A 31 2.80 -5.33 -7.69
N ARG A 32 2.43 -6.52 -7.21
CA ARG A 32 1.60 -6.71 -6.02
C ARG A 32 2.27 -7.65 -5.04
N PHE A 33 2.09 -7.38 -3.75
CA PHE A 33 2.57 -8.23 -2.67
C PHE A 33 1.57 -8.17 -1.50
N GLN A 34 1.75 -9.07 -0.53
CA GLN A 34 0.98 -9.11 0.71
C GLN A 34 1.96 -9.06 1.88
N ALA A 35 1.49 -8.59 3.03
CA ALA A 35 2.28 -8.49 4.25
C ALA A 35 1.44 -8.91 5.46
N ILE A 36 2.13 -9.36 6.50
CA ILE A 36 1.59 -9.63 7.82
C ILE A 36 2.25 -8.63 8.77
N ILE A 37 1.47 -7.94 9.59
CA ILE A 37 1.98 -6.90 10.49
C ILE A 37 1.98 -7.43 11.92
N PHE A 38 3.09 -7.23 12.63
CA PHE A 38 3.20 -7.45 14.06
C PHE A 38 3.52 -6.12 14.74
N GLU A 39 2.87 -5.80 15.86
CA GLU A 39 3.10 -4.56 16.60
C GLU A 39 3.20 -4.79 18.11
N GLU A 40 3.94 -3.91 18.80
CA GLU A 40 3.99 -3.89 20.27
C GLU A 40 2.67 -3.34 20.84
N LYS A 41 2.11 -4.00 21.86
CA LYS A 41 0.92 -3.50 22.58
C LYS A 41 1.16 -2.18 23.32
N THR A 42 2.37 -2.00 23.83
CA THR A 42 2.85 -0.81 24.57
C THR A 42 4.34 -0.64 24.30
N PRO A 43 4.93 0.55 24.52
CA PRO A 43 6.36 0.74 24.30
C PRO A 43 7.19 -0.30 25.05
N ARG A 44 7.98 -1.11 24.34
CA ARG A 44 8.78 -2.22 24.89
C ARG A 44 7.94 -3.35 25.53
N GLY A 45 6.68 -3.48 25.14
CA GLY A 45 5.74 -4.51 25.59
C GLY A 45 5.76 -5.78 24.74
N SER A 46 4.71 -6.61 24.86
CA SER A 46 4.56 -7.80 24.04
C SER A 46 4.23 -7.46 22.58
N ILE A 47 4.79 -8.23 21.65
CA ILE A 47 4.51 -8.13 20.21
C ILE A 47 3.35 -9.06 19.86
N GLU A 48 2.37 -8.57 19.10
CA GLU A 48 1.20 -9.34 18.68
C GLU A 48 0.91 -9.15 17.19
N LEU A 49 0.24 -10.15 16.61
CA LEU A 49 -0.25 -10.09 15.23
C LEU A 49 -1.34 -9.00 15.14
N LYS A 50 -1.18 -8.08 14.20
CA LYS A 50 -2.18 -7.05 13.91
C LYS A 50 -3.13 -7.56 12.83
N GLU A 51 -4.35 -7.89 13.24
CA GLU A 51 -5.48 -8.15 12.33
C GLU A 51 -5.96 -6.80 11.75
N ILE A 52 -6.12 -6.71 10.42
CA ILE A 52 -6.43 -5.46 9.68
C ILE A 52 -7.67 -5.64 8.80
#